data_AF-A0A806KJ19-F1
#
_entry.id   AF-A0A806KJ19-F1
#
_cell.length_a   1.000
_cell.length_b   1.000
_cell.length_c   1.000
_cell.angle_alpha   90.00
_cell.angle_beta   90.00
_cell.angle_gamma   90.00
#
_symmetry.space_group_name_H-M   'P 1'
#
loop_
_entity.id
_entity.type
_entity.pdbx_description
1 polymer ?
#
loop_
_entity_poly.entity_id
_entity_poly.type
_entity_poly.pdbx_seq_one_letter_code
_entity_poly.pdbx_strand_id
1 'polypeptide(L)'
;MFIDKSSKNKKTELLNYFRSRAEELLSEIKLTYGNTQFKEQASAINKSLIETKDNLISALLQKAEIEKWSNKEKLECILIITYTNYIVMLETRNDVWPYEYMTFSRRLEK
;
A
#
# COMPACT_ATOMS: atom_id res chain seq x y z
N MET A 1 -9.02 3.45 -9.52
CA MET A 1 -9.77 4.09 -8.42
C MET A 1 -9.90 5.58 -8.72
N PHE A 2 -11.08 6.18 -8.51
CA PHE A 2 -11.24 7.64 -8.60
C PHE A 2 -10.89 8.28 -7.26
N ILE A 3 -9.88 9.15 -7.27
CA ILE A 3 -9.45 9.89 -6.08
C ILE A 3 -10.14 11.25 -6.06
N ASP A 4 -10.76 11.61 -4.95
CA ASP A 4 -11.42 12.90 -4.72
C ASP A 4 -11.37 13.30 -3.24
N LYS A 5 -11.97 14.43 -2.86
CA LYS A 5 -11.98 14.93 -1.47
C LYS A 5 -12.63 13.96 -0.46
N SER A 6 -13.47 13.05 -0.93
CA SER A 6 -14.12 12.02 -0.11
C SER A 6 -13.22 10.80 0.12
N SER A 7 -12.03 10.74 -0.51
CA SER A 7 -11.07 9.63 -0.34
C SER A 7 -10.75 9.35 1.13
N LYS A 8 -10.75 10.38 1.98
CA LYS A 8 -10.62 10.26 3.45
C LYS A 8 -11.63 9.32 4.10
N ASN A 9 -12.83 9.18 3.51
CA ASN A 9 -13.91 8.33 3.99
C ASN A 9 -14.00 7.00 3.23
N LYS A 10 -13.17 6.81 2.18
CA LYS A 10 -13.18 5.64 1.30
C LYS A 10 -12.18 4.56 1.76
N LYS A 11 -12.06 4.34 3.07
CA LYS A 11 -11.12 3.36 3.65
C LYS A 11 -11.27 1.98 3.02
N THR A 12 -12.51 1.49 2.88
CA THR A 12 -12.78 0.15 2.33
C THR A 12 -12.38 0.05 0.85
N GLU A 13 -12.66 1.09 0.05
CA GLU A 13 -12.27 1.12 -1.36
C GLU A 13 -10.74 1.17 -1.52
N LEU A 14 -10.06 1.96 -0.69
CA LEU A 14 -8.59 2.02 -0.66
C LEU A 14 -7.97 0.68 -0.28
N LEU A 15 -8.51 0.00 0.74
CA LEU A 15 -8.06 -1.34 1.12
C LEU A 15 -8.24 -2.32 -0.03
N ASN A 16 -9.41 -2.34 -0.67
CA ASN A 16 -9.67 -3.24 -1.80
C ASN A 16 -8.77 -2.93 -3.00
N TYR A 17 -8.52 -1.65 -3.27
CA TYR A 17 -7.59 -1.21 -4.32
C TYR A 17 -6.17 -1.73 -4.05
N PHE A 18 -5.64 -1.49 -2.84
CA PHE A 18 -4.30 -1.95 -2.50
C PHE A 18 -4.19 -3.48 -2.45
N ARG A 19 -5.21 -4.20 -1.97
CA ARG A 19 -5.24 -5.67 -1.97
C ARG A 19 -5.24 -6.24 -3.38
N SER A 20 -6.11 -5.74 -4.25
CA SER A 20 -6.14 -6.17 -5.66
C SER A 20 -4.78 -5.92 -6.32
N ARG A 21 -4.19 -4.75 -6.06
CA ARG A 21 -2.87 -4.41 -6.58
C ARG A 21 -1.76 -5.29 -6.00
N ALA A 22 -1.84 -5.65 -4.72
CA ALA A 22 -0.91 -6.55 -4.07
C ALA A 22 -0.98 -7.97 -4.68
N GLU A 23 -2.18 -8.48 -4.97
CA GLU A 23 -2.39 -9.77 -5.63
C GLU A 23 -1.78 -9.82 -7.02
N GLU A 24 -1.99 -8.78 -7.83
CA GLU A 24 -1.37 -8.62 -9.15
C GLU A 24 0.17 -8.62 -9.06
N LEU A 25 0.72 -7.72 -8.23
CA LEU A 25 2.17 -7.58 -8.05
C LEU A 25 2.80 -8.88 -7.51
N LEU A 26 2.13 -9.53 -6.56
CA LEU A 26 2.64 -10.79 -5.99
C LEU A 26 2.67 -11.90 -7.04
N SER A 27 1.69 -11.94 -7.94
CA SER A 27 1.67 -12.91 -9.05
C SER A 27 2.86 -12.70 -9.98
N GLU A 28 3.16 -11.46 -10.36
CA GLU A 28 4.33 -11.10 -11.18
C GLU A 28 5.66 -11.42 -10.47
N ILE A 29 5.75 -11.14 -9.18
CA ILE A 29 6.93 -11.40 -8.35
C ILE A 29 7.19 -12.91 -8.21
N LYS A 30 6.14 -13.72 -8.02
CA LYS A 30 6.26 -15.19 -7.95
C LYS A 30 6.76 -15.79 -9.26
N LEU A 31 6.40 -15.22 -10.41
CA LEU A 31 6.96 -15.62 -11.72
C LEU A 31 8.46 -15.30 -11.81
N THR A 32 8.92 -14.23 -11.15
CA THR A 32 10.32 -13.78 -11.21
C THR A 32 11.24 -14.55 -10.26
N TYR A 33 10.83 -14.75 -9.01
CA TYR A 33 11.66 -15.34 -7.93
C TYR A 33 11.32 -16.81 -7.64
N GLY A 34 10.29 -17.37 -8.28
CA GLY A 34 9.79 -18.71 -7.98
C GLY A 34 9.21 -18.83 -6.56
N ASN A 35 8.73 -20.03 -6.19
CA ASN A 35 7.95 -20.24 -4.96
C ASN A 35 8.78 -20.39 -3.66
N THR A 36 10.11 -20.37 -3.72
CA THR A 36 10.98 -20.70 -2.58
C THR A 36 11.73 -19.49 -1.99
N GLN A 37 11.81 -18.38 -2.73
CA GLN A 37 12.55 -17.18 -2.36
C GLN A 37 11.69 -16.18 -1.55
N PHE A 38 11.15 -16.63 -0.41
CA PHE A 38 10.16 -15.85 0.36
C PHE A 38 10.66 -14.49 0.86
N LYS A 39 11.96 -14.37 1.17
CA LYS A 39 12.56 -13.13 1.66
C LYS A 39 12.64 -12.08 0.56
N GLU A 40 13.06 -12.51 -0.63
CA GLU A 40 13.18 -11.69 -1.83
C GLU A 40 11.80 -11.24 -2.30
N GLN A 41 10.83 -12.16 -2.34
CA GLN A 41 9.43 -11.84 -2.65
C GLN A 41 8.86 -10.79 -1.67
N ALA A 42 9.06 -10.98 -0.36
CA ALA A 42 8.57 -10.06 0.66
C ALA A 42 9.24 -8.67 0.58
N SER A 43 10.50 -8.60 0.15
CA SER A 43 11.18 -7.33 -0.08
C SER A 43 10.69 -6.64 -1.35
N ALA A 44 10.53 -7.40 -2.44
CA ALA A 44 10.05 -6.88 -3.72
C ALA A 44 8.63 -6.33 -3.61
N ILE A 45 7.71 -7.08 -2.98
CA ILE A 45 6.31 -6.66 -2.86
C ILE A 45 6.17 -5.40 -2.01
N ASN A 46 6.95 -5.27 -0.93
CA ASN A 46 6.97 -4.05 -0.12
C ASN A 46 7.40 -2.83 -0.93
N LYS A 47 8.47 -2.99 -1.73
CA LYS A 47 8.97 -1.91 -2.59
C LYS A 47 7.90 -1.49 -3.60
N SER A 48 7.29 -2.46 -4.28
CA SER A 48 6.23 -2.20 -5.26
C SER A 48 4.97 -1.57 -4.65
N LEU A 49 4.59 -1.94 -3.42
CA LEU A 49 3.48 -1.31 -2.70
C LEU A 49 3.80 0.13 -2.26
N ILE A 50 5.03 0.39 -1.80
CA ILE A 50 5.50 1.76 -1.50
C ILE A 50 5.42 2.64 -2.76
N GLU A 51 5.95 2.15 -3.89
CA GLU A 51 5.89 2.85 -5.18
C GLU A 51 4.43 3.09 -5.63
N THR A 52 3.56 2.09 -5.46
CA THR A 52 2.12 2.23 -5.76
C THR A 52 1.48 3.34 -4.93
N LYS A 53 1.77 3.39 -3.63
CA LYS A 53 1.27 4.42 -2.72
C LYS A 53 1.82 5.80 -3.07
N ASP A 54 3.11 5.93 -3.39
CA ASP A 54 3.73 7.21 -3.77
C ASP A 54 3.17 7.74 -5.09
N ASN A 55 2.92 6.87 -6.06
CA ASN A 55 2.24 7.22 -7.31
C ASN A 55 0.80 7.71 -7.06
N LEU A 56 0.07 7.03 -6.16
CA LEU A 56 -1.30 7.41 -5.79
C LEU A 56 -1.34 8.79 -5.10
N ILE A 57 -0.40 9.05 -4.18
CA ILE A 57 -0.25 10.35 -3.51
C ILE A 57 0.12 11.44 -4.52
N SER A 58 1.00 11.13 -5.48
CA SER A 58 1.39 12.10 -6.53
C SER A 58 0.19 12.48 -7.39
N ALA A 59 -0.62 11.51 -7.82
CA ALA A 59 -1.86 11.76 -8.57
C ALA A 59 -2.90 12.55 -7.75
N LEU A 60 -3.06 12.22 -6.46
CA LEU A 60 -3.89 12.99 -5.52
C LEU A 60 -3.44 14.44 -5.45
N LEU A 61 -2.14 14.69 -5.25
CA LEU A 61 -1.59 16.04 -5.09
C LEU A 61 -1.75 16.88 -6.36
N GLN A 62 -1.51 16.30 -7.54
CA GLN A 62 -1.76 16.97 -8.81
C GLN A 62 -3.22 17.42 -8.94
N LYS A 63 -4.16 16.52 -8.62
CA LYS A 63 -5.59 16.83 -8.66
C LYS A 63 -5.98 17.88 -7.61
N ALA A 64 -5.44 17.76 -6.40
CA ALA A 64 -5.68 18.69 -5.31
C ALA A 64 -5.18 20.11 -5.64
N GLU A 65 -4.13 20.23 -6.43
CA GLU A 65 -3.61 21.53 -6.89
C GLU A 65 -4.53 22.17 -7.93
N ILE A 66 -4.99 21.40 -8.92
CA ILE A 66 -5.94 21.86 -9.94
C ILE A 66 -7.24 22.35 -9.30
N GLU A 67 -7.73 21.60 -8.31
CA GLU A 67 -8.99 21.88 -7.60
C GLU A 67 -8.81 22.80 -6.37
N LYS A 68 -7.60 23.31 -6.12
CA LYS A 68 -7.26 24.22 -5.01
C LYS A 68 -7.72 23.73 -3.64
N TRP A 69 -7.42 22.48 -3.30
CA TRP A 69 -7.75 21.92 -2.00
C TRP A 69 -6.93 22.56 -0.88
N SER A 70 -7.52 22.63 0.30
CA SER A 70 -6.82 23.06 1.52
C SER A 70 -5.77 22.05 1.96
N ASN A 71 -4.77 22.52 2.72
CA ASN A 71 -3.75 21.65 3.30
C ASN A 71 -4.35 20.55 4.21
N LYS A 72 -5.45 20.85 4.90
CA LYS A 72 -6.16 19.88 5.74
C LYS A 72 -6.75 18.75 4.90
N GLU A 73 -7.43 19.05 3.80
CA GLU A 73 -8.00 18.05 2.90
C GLU A 73 -6.92 17.17 2.26
N LYS A 74 -5.80 17.78 1.83
CA LYS A 74 -4.63 17.07 1.31
C LYS A 74 -4.08 16.09 2.36
N LEU A 75 -3.85 16.57 3.59
CA LEU A 75 -3.30 15.78 4.69
C LEU A 75 -4.22 14.60 5.07
N GLU A 76 -5.52 14.83 5.24
CA GLU A 76 -6.50 13.79 5.56
C GLU A 76 -6.49 12.65 4.53
N CYS A 77 -6.38 12.99 3.24
CA CYS A 77 -6.30 11.99 2.17
C CYS A 77 -4.97 11.23 2.18
N ILE A 78 -3.84 11.92 2.36
CA ILE A 78 -2.51 11.29 2.42
C ILE A 78 -2.44 10.30 3.60
N LEU A 79 -2.99 10.67 4.76
CA LEU A 79 -2.99 9.82 5.94
C LEU A 79 -3.76 8.52 5.72
N ILE A 80 -4.98 8.59 5.14
CA ILE A 80 -5.75 7.37 4.91
C ILE A 80 -5.12 6.46 3.84
N ILE A 81 -4.52 7.05 2.79
CA ILE A 81 -3.79 6.31 1.76
C ILE A 81 -2.60 5.59 2.37
N THR A 82 -1.82 6.29 3.19
CA THR A 82 -0.65 5.74 3.86
C THR A 82 -1.04 4.63 4.83
N TYR A 83 -2.08 4.86 5.64
CA TYR A 83 -2.58 3.89 6.60
C TYR A 83 -3.08 2.60 5.93
N THR A 84 -3.91 2.73 4.89
CA THR A 84 -4.45 1.56 4.17
C THR A 84 -3.35 0.79 3.43
N ASN A 85 -2.37 1.47 2.84
CA ASN A 85 -1.20 0.83 2.26
C ASN A 85 -0.41 0.03 3.30
N TYR A 86 -0.15 0.59 4.50
CA TYR A 86 0.58 -0.13 5.54
C TYR A 86 -0.16 -1.37 6.03
N ILE A 87 -1.48 -1.33 6.15
CA ILE A 87 -2.28 -2.54 6.48
C ILE A 87 -2.04 -3.62 5.41
N VAL A 88 -2.18 -3.27 4.14
CA VAL A 88 -2.02 -4.25 3.06
C VAL A 88 -0.58 -4.76 2.95
N MET A 89 0.43 -3.93 3.21
CA MET A 89 1.82 -4.38 3.31
C MET A 89 1.99 -5.44 4.41
N LEU A 90 1.35 -5.27 5.57
CA LEU A 90 1.41 -6.26 6.65
C LEU A 90 0.67 -7.55 6.28
N GLU A 91 -0.54 -7.44 5.72
CA GLU A 91 -1.32 -8.58 5.22
C GLU A 91 -0.51 -9.39 4.20
N THR A 92 -0.01 -8.72 3.15
CA THR A 92 0.69 -9.36 2.04
C THR A 92 1.99 -10.01 2.49
N ARG A 93 2.75 -9.37 3.39
CA ARG A 93 3.96 -9.98 3.94
C ARG A 93 3.67 -11.21 4.78
N ASN A 94 2.58 -11.21 5.54
CA ASN A 94 2.16 -12.39 6.29
C ASN A 94 1.81 -13.54 5.35
N ASP A 95 1.16 -13.24 4.22
CA ASP A 95 0.79 -14.25 3.23
C ASP A 95 2.02 -14.84 2.51
N VAL A 96 3.04 -14.02 2.22
CA VAL A 96 4.30 -14.48 1.60
C VAL A 96 5.19 -15.21 2.60
N TRP A 97 5.29 -14.70 3.82
CA TRP A 97 6.10 -15.28 4.88
C TRP A 97 5.41 -15.08 6.23
N PRO A 98 4.68 -16.11 6.71
CA PRO A 98 3.89 -16.02 7.93
C PRO A 98 4.68 -15.51 9.10
N TYR A 99 4.10 -14.57 9.84
CA TYR A 99 4.72 -14.07 11.06
C TYR A 99 4.66 -15.15 12.15
N GLU A 100 5.82 -15.58 12.65
CA GLU A 100 5.85 -16.18 13.98
C GLU A 100 5.58 -15.09 15.04
N TYR A 101 4.95 -15.48 16.15
CA TYR A 101 4.42 -14.62 17.22
C TYR A 101 5.37 -13.51 17.73
N MET A 102 6.69 -13.65 17.55
CA MET A 102 7.73 -12.68 17.94
C MET A 102 8.37 -11.88 16.78
N THR A 103 7.98 -12.15 15.54
CA THR A 103 8.55 -11.54 14.32
C THR A 103 7.74 -10.33 13.85
N PHE A 104 6.45 -10.26 14.21
CA PHE A 104 5.57 -9.15 13.84
C PHE A 104 5.98 -7.83 14.52
N SER A 105 6.21 -7.84 15.85
CA SER A 105 6.59 -6.65 16.63
C SER A 105 7.90 -6.01 16.15
N ARG A 106 8.94 -6.82 15.91
CA ARG A 106 10.27 -6.35 15.46
C ARG A 106 10.28 -5.67 14.09
N ARG A 107 9.22 -5.86 13.28
CA ARG A 107 9.10 -5.30 11.92
C ARG A 107 8.23 -4.04 11.86
N LEU A 108 7.55 -3.67 12.95
CA LEU A 108 6.84 -2.39 13.08
C LEU A 108 7.76 -1.29 13.63
N GLU A 109 8.83 -1.65 14.34
CA GLU A 109 9.79 -0.72 14.97
C GLU A 109 10.92 -0.23 14.02
N LYS A 110 11.02 -0.78 12.80
CA LYS A 110 11.98 -0.36 11.77
C LYS A 110 11.30 0.36 10.63
#